data_AF-A0A7I6N0U1-F1
#
_entry.id   AF-A0A7I6N0U1-F1
#
_cell.length_a   1.000
_cell.length_b   1.000
_cell.length_c   1.000
_cell.angle_alpha   90.00
_cell.angle_beta   90.00
_cell.angle_gamma   90.00
#
_symmetry.space_group_name_H-M   'P 1'
#
loop_
_entity.id
_entity.type
_entity.pdbx_description
1 polymer ?
#
loop_
_entity_poly.entity_id
_entity_poly.type
_entity_poly.pdbx_seq_one_letter_code
_entity_poly.pdbx_strand_id
1 'polypeptide(L)'
;FVVIQTGEVRPFVEELLEELPRIVSDLETHQVHTFYEAVASMLAAENDAGRKEVLLGRLMNLPNEAWKSIMSQASQDVNILYDSRGIKEIVKIIRTNVKVCKAVGPNGFNSQMGYIFQDMLNVYAAYTQRIGQLVEQGGEIAVKTSEVRSLRSAKKESLRLMDAFVEHTAGDDSSRQFVFTHFLPKLLETILSDYQNTTPTAKEAEVLSLLATSINKLKNIIAPTVPAILEAVFECTLQMITKNFEDFPEHRVNFFKLLQAVNDFCFEALFGIP
;
A
#
# COMPACT_ATOMS: atom_id res chain seq x y z
N PHE A 1 -24.32 -15.54 -5.26
CA PHE A 1 -22.97 -15.35 -5.85
C PHE A 1 -21.99 -16.41 -5.39
N VAL A 2 -21.73 -16.54 -4.09
CA VAL A 2 -20.75 -17.51 -3.55
C VAL A 2 -21.36 -18.88 -3.19
N VAL A 3 -22.68 -19.00 -3.11
CA VAL A 3 -23.42 -20.26 -2.92
C VAL A 3 -24.16 -20.67 -4.20
N ILE A 4 -24.33 -21.98 -4.40
CA ILE A 4 -25.05 -22.57 -5.54
C ILE A 4 -26.52 -22.18 -5.45
N GLN A 5 -27.06 -21.57 -6.51
CA GLN A 5 -28.50 -21.31 -6.63
C GLN A 5 -29.24 -22.47 -7.31
N THR A 6 -30.56 -22.49 -7.18
CA THR A 6 -31.40 -23.49 -7.84
C THR A 6 -31.23 -23.44 -9.36
N GLY A 7 -30.76 -24.54 -9.96
CA GLY A 7 -30.51 -24.65 -11.40
C GLY A 7 -29.06 -24.38 -11.82
N GLU A 8 -28.18 -23.97 -10.90
CA GLU A 8 -26.74 -23.82 -11.16
C GLU A 8 -25.97 -25.10 -10.82
N VAL A 9 -24.90 -25.38 -11.56
CA VAL A 9 -24.01 -26.54 -11.29
C VAL A 9 -22.90 -26.17 -10.29
N ARG A 10 -22.56 -24.89 -10.20
CA ARG A 10 -21.55 -24.33 -9.29
C ARG A 10 -21.85 -22.86 -9.00
N PRO A 11 -21.24 -22.26 -7.96
CA PRO A 11 -21.51 -20.86 -7.64
C PRO A 11 -21.04 -19.91 -8.74
N PHE A 12 -21.86 -18.92 -9.08
CA PHE A 12 -21.58 -17.93 -10.12
C PHE A 12 -20.18 -17.29 -10.03
N VAL A 13 -19.66 -17.05 -8.82
CA VAL A 13 -18.31 -16.50 -8.65
C VAL A 13 -17.23 -17.37 -9.30
N GLU A 14 -17.41 -18.68 -9.33
CA GLU A 14 -16.42 -19.60 -9.92
C GLU A 14 -16.44 -19.57 -11.45
N GLU A 15 -17.62 -19.38 -12.06
CA GLU A 15 -17.78 -19.16 -13.50
C GLU A 15 -17.16 -17.83 -13.90
N LEU A 16 -17.45 -16.77 -13.12
CA LEU A 16 -16.90 -15.44 -13.34
C LEU A 16 -15.37 -15.43 -13.30
N LEU A 17 -14.78 -16.18 -12.36
CA LEU A 17 -13.33 -16.31 -12.23
C LEU A 17 -12.70 -17.16 -13.35
N GLU A 18 -13.44 -18.10 -13.95
CA GLU A 18 -12.97 -18.88 -15.10
C GLU A 18 -12.96 -18.04 -16.38
N GLU A 19 -13.99 -17.21 -16.58
CA GLU A 19 -14.07 -16.30 -17.73
C GLU A 19 -13.27 -15.00 -17.54
N LEU A 20 -12.62 -14.82 -16.38
CA LEU A 20 -11.91 -13.60 -16.01
C LEU A 20 -10.99 -13.05 -17.12
N PRO A 21 -10.11 -13.84 -17.77
CA PRO A 21 -9.22 -13.32 -18.81
C PRO A 21 -9.96 -12.76 -20.02
N ARG A 22 -11.09 -13.39 -20.39
CA ARG A 22 -11.94 -12.95 -21.50
C ARG A 22 -12.71 -11.68 -21.15
N ILE A 23 -13.17 -11.56 -19.91
CA ILE A 23 -13.95 -10.39 -19.48
C ILE A 23 -13.05 -9.15 -19.42
N VAL A 24 -11.85 -9.28 -18.85
CA VAL A 24 -10.97 -8.12 -18.61
C VAL A 24 -10.16 -7.70 -19.84
N SER A 25 -10.08 -8.53 -20.89
CA SER A 25 -9.31 -8.20 -22.10
C SER A 25 -9.83 -6.98 -22.84
N ASP A 26 -11.14 -6.74 -22.77
CA ASP A 26 -11.82 -5.69 -23.53
C ASP A 26 -12.05 -4.42 -22.69
N LEU A 27 -11.59 -4.42 -21.43
CA LEU A 27 -11.81 -3.35 -20.47
C LEU A 27 -10.65 -2.35 -20.45
N GLU A 28 -11.01 -1.07 -20.29
CA GLU A 28 -10.03 -0.04 -19.94
C GLU A 28 -9.53 -0.22 -18.50
N THR A 29 -8.33 0.28 -18.20
CA THR A 29 -7.68 0.13 -16.88
C THR A 29 -8.58 0.50 -15.70
N HIS A 30 -9.36 1.59 -15.81
CA HIS A 30 -10.25 2.00 -14.74
C HIS A 30 -11.42 1.02 -14.53
N GLN A 31 -11.94 0.45 -15.63
CA GLN A 31 -12.99 -0.57 -15.60
C GLN A 31 -12.47 -1.89 -15.05
N VAL A 32 -11.23 -2.26 -15.37
CA VAL A 32 -10.55 -3.41 -14.75
C VAL A 32 -10.52 -3.25 -13.23
N HIS A 33 -10.07 -2.09 -12.72
CA HIS A 33 -10.04 -1.84 -11.28
C HIS A 33 -11.42 -1.99 -10.62
N THR A 34 -12.46 -1.41 -11.22
CA THR A 34 -13.84 -1.52 -10.71
C THR A 34 -14.37 -2.95 -10.79
N PHE A 35 -14.03 -3.69 -11.83
CA PHE A 35 -14.41 -5.10 -11.96
C PHE A 35 -13.79 -5.94 -10.84
N TYR A 36 -12.48 -5.80 -10.60
CA TYR A 36 -11.79 -6.50 -9.51
C TYR A 36 -12.37 -6.15 -8.13
N GLU A 37 -12.69 -4.88 -7.90
CA GLU A 37 -13.38 -4.42 -6.67
C GLU A 37 -14.73 -5.14 -6.49
N ALA A 38 -15.54 -5.18 -7.54
CA ALA A 38 -16.86 -5.81 -7.50
C ALA A 38 -16.78 -7.32 -7.22
N VAL A 39 -15.86 -8.03 -7.86
CA VAL A 39 -15.67 -9.47 -7.61
C VAL A 39 -15.16 -9.71 -6.18
N ALA A 40 -14.22 -8.89 -5.71
CA ALA A 40 -13.74 -8.97 -4.33
C ALA A 40 -14.86 -8.72 -3.30
N SER A 41 -15.80 -7.81 -3.57
CA SER A 41 -16.99 -7.63 -2.72
C SER A 41 -17.90 -8.86 -2.70
N MET A 42 -17.96 -9.64 -3.78
CA MET A 42 -18.67 -10.94 -3.77
C MET A 42 -17.95 -11.94 -2.86
N LEU A 43 -16.61 -11.99 -2.93
CA LEU A 43 -15.80 -12.87 -2.07
C LEU A 43 -15.94 -12.52 -0.59
N ALA A 44 -16.20 -11.26 -0.25
CA ALA A 44 -16.44 -10.84 1.13
C ALA A 44 -17.61 -11.59 1.80
N ALA A 45 -18.60 -12.02 1.01
CA ALA A 45 -19.75 -12.80 1.47
C ALA A 45 -19.47 -14.30 1.66
N GLU A 46 -18.27 -14.78 1.30
CA GLU A 46 -17.85 -16.16 1.60
C GLU A 46 -17.54 -16.30 3.09
N ASN A 47 -18.10 -17.32 3.74
CA ASN A 47 -17.92 -17.56 5.18
C ASN A 47 -16.80 -18.56 5.45
N ASP A 48 -16.51 -19.46 4.51
CA ASP A 48 -15.40 -20.39 4.61
C ASP A 48 -14.08 -19.68 4.29
N ALA A 49 -13.22 -19.53 5.30
CA ALA A 49 -11.95 -18.81 5.16
C ALA A 49 -11.00 -19.48 4.14
N GLY A 50 -10.94 -20.82 4.11
CA GLY A 50 -10.08 -21.56 3.18
C GLY A 50 -10.56 -21.42 1.74
N ARG A 51 -11.88 -21.50 1.53
CA ARG A 51 -12.47 -21.28 0.20
C ARG A 51 -12.31 -19.83 -0.26
N LYS A 52 -12.49 -18.85 0.64
CA LYS A 52 -12.25 -17.43 0.34
C LYS A 52 -10.81 -17.20 -0.13
N GLU A 53 -9.84 -17.82 0.53
CA GLU A 53 -8.43 -17.76 0.14
C GLU A 53 -8.19 -18.34 -1.25
N VAL A 54 -8.77 -19.51 -1.56
CA VAL A 54 -8.69 -20.11 -2.90
C VAL A 54 -9.31 -19.21 -3.98
N LEU A 55 -10.48 -18.64 -3.71
CA LEU A 55 -11.16 -17.74 -4.64
C LEU A 55 -10.36 -16.45 -4.86
N LEU A 56 -9.75 -15.90 -3.81
CA LEU A 56 -8.87 -14.73 -3.90
C LEU A 56 -7.65 -15.03 -4.77
N GLY A 57 -7.01 -16.19 -4.56
CA GLY A 57 -5.88 -16.63 -5.37
C GLY A 57 -6.24 -16.72 -6.86
N ARG A 58 -7.43 -17.25 -7.18
CA ARG A 58 -7.96 -17.27 -8.55
C ARG A 58 -8.22 -15.88 -9.11
N LEU A 59 -8.83 -14.98 -8.34
CA LEU A 59 -9.07 -13.58 -8.74
C LEU A 59 -7.75 -12.87 -9.07
N MET A 60 -6.76 -13.03 -8.22
CA MET A 60 -5.47 -12.34 -8.32
C MET A 60 -4.48 -12.99 -9.28
N ASN A 61 -4.84 -14.09 -9.97
CA ASN A 61 -3.89 -14.82 -10.82
C ASN A 61 -3.28 -13.94 -11.92
N LEU A 62 -4.10 -13.25 -12.72
CA LEU A 62 -3.58 -12.42 -13.83
C LEU A 62 -2.66 -11.27 -13.34
N PRO A 63 -3.03 -10.46 -12.32
CA PRO A 63 -2.12 -9.48 -11.75
C PRO A 63 -0.85 -10.09 -11.17
N ASN A 64 -0.93 -11.29 -10.56
CA ASN A 64 0.22 -11.98 -9.97
C ASN A 64 1.18 -12.51 -11.04
N GLU A 65 0.67 -13.06 -12.14
CA GLU A 65 1.49 -13.48 -13.29
C GLU A 65 2.21 -12.28 -13.91
N ALA A 66 1.51 -11.16 -14.11
CA ALA A 66 2.09 -9.93 -14.60
C ALA A 66 3.17 -9.38 -13.63
N TRP A 67 2.86 -9.32 -12.33
CA TRP A 67 3.80 -8.90 -11.29
C TRP A 67 5.06 -9.76 -11.30
N LYS A 68 4.90 -11.09 -11.26
CA LYS A 68 6.00 -12.05 -11.29
C LYS A 68 6.86 -11.91 -12.54
N SER A 69 6.25 -11.66 -13.69
CA SER A 69 6.98 -11.41 -14.94
C SER A 69 7.85 -10.15 -14.83
N ILE A 70 7.31 -9.04 -14.32
CA ILE A 70 8.07 -7.80 -14.13
C ILE A 70 9.21 -8.02 -13.13
N MET A 71 8.95 -8.66 -11.98
CA MET A 71 9.98 -8.91 -10.97
C MET A 71 11.09 -9.84 -11.48
N SER A 72 10.71 -10.88 -12.24
CA SER A 72 11.68 -11.78 -12.88
C SER A 72 12.58 -11.03 -13.85
N GLN A 73 12.02 -10.13 -14.67
CA GLN A 73 12.82 -9.34 -15.59
C GLN A 73 13.69 -8.31 -14.84
N ALA A 74 13.14 -7.66 -13.81
CA ALA A 74 13.86 -6.69 -12.99
C ALA A 74 15.06 -7.30 -12.23
N SER A 75 14.99 -8.60 -11.89
CA SER A 75 16.12 -9.32 -11.30
C SER A 75 17.33 -9.44 -12.24
N GLN A 76 17.11 -9.34 -13.55
CA GLN A 76 18.15 -9.35 -14.57
C GLN A 76 18.56 -7.94 -14.97
N ASP A 77 17.59 -7.03 -15.07
CA ASP A 77 17.81 -5.62 -15.40
C ASP A 77 16.85 -4.71 -14.61
N VAL A 78 17.39 -4.03 -13.59
CA VAL A 78 16.64 -3.11 -12.72
C VAL A 78 16.04 -1.93 -13.49
N ASN A 79 16.57 -1.57 -14.67
CA ASN A 79 16.06 -0.46 -15.47
C ASN A 79 14.62 -0.66 -15.94
N ILE A 80 14.15 -1.91 -15.97
CA ILE A 80 12.76 -2.24 -16.29
C ILE A 80 11.79 -1.60 -15.29
N LEU A 81 12.22 -1.43 -14.03
CA LEU A 81 11.43 -0.72 -13.02
C LEU A 81 11.34 0.79 -13.30
N TYR A 82 12.33 1.37 -13.99
CA TYR A 82 12.41 2.82 -14.21
C TYR A 82 11.80 3.25 -15.55
N ASP A 83 11.53 2.31 -16.45
CA ASP A 83 10.92 2.63 -17.74
C ASP A 83 9.43 3.01 -17.58
N SER A 84 8.94 3.87 -18.47
CA SER A 84 7.56 4.39 -18.36
C SER A 84 6.48 3.29 -18.45
N ARG A 85 6.77 2.16 -19.11
CA ARG A 85 5.81 1.07 -19.28
C ARG A 85 5.75 0.20 -18.03
N GLY A 86 6.90 -0.17 -17.47
CA GLY A 86 7.06 -0.90 -16.21
C GLY A 86 6.42 -0.15 -15.06
N ILE A 87 6.69 1.15 -14.93
CA ILE A 87 6.06 1.99 -13.89
C ILE A 87 4.53 1.98 -14.03
N LYS A 88 4.00 2.13 -15.26
CA LYS A 88 2.54 2.12 -15.49
C LYS A 88 1.91 0.77 -15.14
N GLU A 89 2.53 -0.34 -15.52
CA GLU A 89 2.00 -1.67 -15.21
C GLU A 89 2.07 -1.96 -13.72
N ILE A 90 3.16 -1.60 -13.04
CA ILE A 90 3.27 -1.68 -11.57
C ILE A 90 2.16 -0.87 -10.89
N VAL A 91 1.94 0.37 -11.32
CA VAL A 91 0.86 1.22 -10.77
C VAL A 91 -0.52 0.58 -10.98
N LYS A 92 -0.79 0.02 -12.15
CA LYS A 92 -2.04 -0.68 -12.45
C LYS A 92 -2.25 -1.90 -11.56
N ILE A 93 -1.22 -2.73 -11.40
CA ILE A 93 -1.25 -3.91 -10.54
C ILE A 93 -1.50 -3.50 -9.08
N ILE A 94 -0.75 -2.52 -8.57
CA ILE A 94 -0.90 -2.07 -7.18
C ILE A 94 -2.30 -1.47 -6.96
N ARG A 95 -2.82 -0.65 -7.88
CA ARG A 95 -4.19 -0.11 -7.76
C ARG A 95 -5.26 -1.19 -7.76
N THR A 96 -5.08 -2.23 -8.57
CA THR A 96 -5.96 -3.41 -8.55
C THR A 96 -5.93 -4.07 -7.17
N ASN A 97 -4.73 -4.26 -6.59
CA ASN A 97 -4.57 -4.80 -5.24
C ASN A 97 -5.22 -3.89 -4.18
N VAL A 98 -5.10 -2.54 -4.29
CA VAL A 98 -5.78 -1.61 -3.37
C VAL A 98 -7.29 -1.82 -3.41
N LYS A 99 -7.87 -1.94 -4.60
CA LYS A 99 -9.32 -2.16 -4.78
C LYS A 99 -9.78 -3.48 -4.18
N VAL A 100 -9.06 -4.56 -4.45
CA VAL A 100 -9.38 -5.89 -3.90
C VAL A 100 -9.21 -5.90 -2.38
N CYS A 101 -8.14 -5.32 -1.86
CA CYS A 101 -7.85 -5.25 -0.43
C CYS A 101 -8.98 -4.56 0.36
N LYS A 102 -9.53 -3.46 -0.17
CA LYS A 102 -10.64 -2.74 0.47
C LYS A 102 -11.96 -3.54 0.41
N ALA A 103 -12.15 -4.32 -0.65
CA ALA A 103 -13.43 -4.95 -0.94
C ALA A 103 -13.58 -6.38 -0.37
N VAL A 104 -12.49 -7.14 -0.22
CA VAL A 104 -12.53 -8.57 0.18
C VAL A 104 -12.89 -8.78 1.66
N GLY A 105 -12.91 -7.70 2.44
CA GLY A 105 -13.28 -7.70 3.85
C GLY A 105 -12.11 -8.02 4.81
N PRO A 106 -12.37 -8.00 6.12
CA PRO A 106 -11.30 -8.07 7.12
C PRO A 106 -10.47 -9.33 7.04
N ASN A 107 -9.14 -9.18 7.11
CA ASN A 107 -8.13 -10.25 6.98
C ASN A 107 -8.15 -11.03 5.65
N GLY A 108 -9.15 -10.79 4.78
CA GLY A 108 -9.33 -11.54 3.54
C GLY A 108 -8.16 -11.37 2.58
N PHE A 109 -7.40 -10.27 2.70
CA PHE A 109 -6.27 -9.96 1.84
C PHE A 109 -4.91 -10.48 2.33
N ASN A 110 -4.84 -11.16 3.49
CA ASN A 110 -3.57 -11.51 4.13
C ASN A 110 -2.65 -12.38 3.26
N SER A 111 -3.20 -13.39 2.58
CA SER A 111 -2.42 -14.28 1.70
C SER A 111 -1.86 -13.55 0.48
N GLN A 112 -2.69 -12.72 -0.16
CA GLN A 112 -2.26 -11.90 -1.29
C GLN A 112 -1.23 -10.84 -0.87
N MET A 113 -1.39 -10.23 0.30
CA MET A 113 -0.39 -9.30 0.82
C MET A 113 0.94 -10.03 1.04
N GLY A 114 0.92 -11.18 1.71
CA GLY A 114 2.12 -11.99 1.93
C GLY A 114 2.84 -12.36 0.64
N TYR A 115 2.11 -12.59 -0.45
CA TYR A 115 2.67 -12.90 -1.77
C TYR A 115 3.48 -11.74 -2.38
N ILE A 116 2.96 -10.50 -2.32
CA ILE A 116 3.59 -9.35 -3.00
C ILE A 116 4.48 -8.48 -2.09
N PHE A 117 4.37 -8.64 -0.76
CA PHE A 117 4.90 -7.69 0.21
C PHE A 117 6.39 -7.36 0.03
N GLN A 118 7.23 -8.38 0.00
CA GLN A 118 8.69 -8.18 -0.04
C GLN A 118 9.15 -7.52 -1.34
N ASP A 119 8.64 -7.99 -2.49
CA ASP A 119 8.95 -7.40 -3.78
C ASP A 119 8.45 -5.96 -3.87
N MET A 120 7.27 -5.67 -3.32
CA MET A 120 6.70 -4.33 -3.32
C MET A 120 7.56 -3.35 -2.49
N LEU A 121 8.12 -3.79 -1.36
CA LEU A 121 9.08 -2.99 -0.58
C LEU A 121 10.40 -2.79 -1.35
N ASN A 122 10.89 -3.81 -2.04
CA ASN A 122 12.10 -3.70 -2.87
C ASN A 122 11.90 -2.69 -4.01
N VAL A 123 10.75 -2.72 -4.69
CA VAL A 123 10.38 -1.74 -5.72
C VAL A 123 10.28 -0.33 -5.14
N TYR A 124 9.66 -0.18 -3.96
CA TYR A 124 9.58 1.10 -3.27
C TYR A 124 10.98 1.68 -2.97
N ALA A 125 11.89 0.85 -2.45
CA ALA A 125 13.27 1.24 -2.17
C ALA A 125 14.07 1.59 -3.44
N ALA A 126 13.91 0.82 -4.52
CA ALA A 126 14.54 1.12 -5.81
C ALA A 126 14.07 2.48 -6.36
N TYR A 127 12.78 2.80 -6.23
CA TYR A 127 12.25 4.10 -6.61
C TYR A 127 12.77 5.24 -5.73
N THR A 128 12.87 5.04 -4.41
CA THR A 128 13.52 6.00 -3.51
C THR A 128 14.95 6.31 -3.97
N GLN A 129 15.75 5.29 -4.22
CA GLN A 129 17.14 5.45 -4.64
C GLN A 129 17.23 6.20 -5.97
N ARG A 130 16.40 5.83 -6.96
CA ARG A 130 16.38 6.48 -8.27
C ARG A 130 15.95 7.94 -8.18
N ILE A 131 14.92 8.25 -7.39
CA ILE A 131 14.48 9.63 -7.15
C ILE A 131 15.62 10.43 -6.51
N GLY A 132 16.30 9.87 -5.50
CA GLY A 132 17.44 10.50 -4.85
C GLY A 132 18.55 10.87 -5.83
N GLN A 133 18.96 9.94 -6.70
CA GLN A 133 19.97 10.18 -7.74
C GLN A 133 19.56 11.29 -8.71
N LEU A 134 18.30 11.31 -9.16
CA LEU A 134 17.80 12.32 -10.08
C LEU A 134 17.75 13.71 -9.43
N VAL A 135 17.38 13.79 -8.15
CA VAL A 135 17.37 15.05 -7.38
C VAL A 135 18.77 15.53 -7.07
N GLU A 136 19.71 14.65 -6.77
CA GLU A 136 21.12 15.01 -6.56
C GLU A 136 21.74 15.61 -7.83
N GLN A 137 21.45 15.04 -8.99
CA GLN A 137 21.97 15.51 -10.28
C GLN A 137 21.26 16.77 -10.81
N GLY A 138 19.94 16.82 -10.68
CA GLY A 138 19.11 17.87 -11.26
C GLY A 138 18.68 18.96 -10.29
N GLY A 139 19.04 18.87 -9.01
CA GLY A 139 18.54 19.75 -7.95
C GLY A 139 17.02 19.62 -7.73
N GLU A 140 16.43 20.58 -7.01
CA GLU A 140 15.00 20.53 -6.64
C GLU A 140 14.05 20.52 -7.86
N ILE A 141 14.46 21.09 -9.00
CA ILE A 141 13.63 21.11 -10.22
C ILE A 141 13.41 19.69 -10.77
N ALA A 142 14.30 18.74 -10.46
CA ALA A 142 14.17 17.34 -10.88
C ALA A 142 12.84 16.72 -10.42
N VAL A 143 12.32 17.14 -9.25
CA VAL A 143 11.04 16.65 -8.69
C VAL A 143 9.86 16.94 -9.62
N LYS A 144 9.97 17.96 -10.48
CA LYS A 144 8.92 18.34 -11.45
C LYS A 144 9.02 17.59 -12.78
N THR A 145 10.07 16.81 -13.01
CA THR A 145 10.25 16.03 -14.24
C THR A 145 9.20 14.92 -14.35
N SER A 146 8.91 14.46 -15.57
CA SER A 146 7.97 13.35 -15.79
C SER A 146 8.44 12.05 -15.14
N GLU A 147 9.74 11.77 -15.18
CA GLU A 147 10.34 10.56 -14.59
C GLU A 147 10.14 10.53 -13.09
N VAL A 148 10.61 11.56 -12.35
CA VAL A 148 10.46 11.62 -10.90
C VAL A 148 8.99 11.59 -10.48
N ARG A 149 8.10 12.32 -11.16
CA ARG A 149 6.66 12.27 -10.87
C ARG A 149 6.06 10.88 -11.05
N SER A 150 6.50 10.13 -12.06
CA SER A 150 6.00 8.76 -12.30
C SER A 150 6.47 7.79 -11.21
N LEU A 151 7.75 7.86 -10.80
CA LEU A 151 8.31 7.07 -9.70
C LEU A 151 7.61 7.38 -8.37
N ARG A 152 7.44 8.68 -8.07
CA ARG A 152 6.69 9.15 -6.90
C ARG A 152 5.25 8.65 -6.90
N SER A 153 4.56 8.72 -8.04
CA SER A 153 3.21 8.19 -8.16
C SER A 153 3.15 6.70 -7.84
N ALA A 154 4.14 5.91 -8.28
CA ALA A 154 4.18 4.49 -7.96
C ALA A 154 4.46 4.22 -6.47
N LYS A 155 5.39 4.96 -5.85
CA LYS A 155 5.62 4.91 -4.40
C LYS A 155 4.34 5.22 -3.61
N LYS A 156 3.60 6.26 -4.00
CA LYS A 156 2.32 6.63 -3.37
C LYS A 156 1.30 5.51 -3.44
N GLU A 157 1.20 4.79 -4.55
CA GLU A 157 0.27 3.65 -4.64
C GLU A 157 0.70 2.48 -3.74
N SER A 158 2.00 2.20 -3.60
CA SER A 158 2.48 1.19 -2.64
C SER A 158 2.09 1.57 -1.19
N LEU A 159 2.24 2.83 -0.82
CA LEU A 159 1.83 3.33 0.50
C LEU A 159 0.31 3.22 0.70
N ARG A 160 -0.49 3.50 -0.33
CA ARG A 160 -1.96 3.35 -0.28
C ARG A 160 -2.40 1.90 -0.13
N LEU A 161 -1.66 0.95 -0.70
CA LEU A 161 -1.93 -0.47 -0.52
C LEU A 161 -1.61 -0.92 0.91
N MET A 162 -0.47 -0.47 1.45
CA MET A 162 -0.12 -0.71 2.85
C MET A 162 -1.15 -0.12 3.81
N ASP A 163 -1.61 1.11 3.54
CA ASP A 163 -2.61 1.81 4.33
C ASP A 163 -3.94 1.06 4.29
N ALA A 164 -4.41 0.67 3.10
CA ALA A 164 -5.62 -0.12 2.93
C ALA A 164 -5.55 -1.47 3.67
N PHE A 165 -4.40 -2.15 3.61
CA PHE A 165 -4.20 -3.44 4.26
C PHE A 165 -4.27 -3.35 5.78
N VAL A 166 -3.56 -2.38 6.37
CA VAL A 166 -3.61 -2.14 7.80
C VAL A 166 -5.04 -1.75 8.20
N GLU A 167 -5.66 -0.81 7.49
CA GLU A 167 -7.03 -0.35 7.79
C GLU A 167 -8.06 -1.48 7.77
N HIS A 168 -7.91 -2.46 6.88
CA HIS A 168 -8.83 -3.61 6.76
C HIS A 168 -8.40 -4.83 7.58
N THR A 169 -7.47 -4.68 8.53
CA THR A 169 -7.22 -5.72 9.54
C THR A 169 -8.45 -5.89 10.43
N ALA A 170 -8.77 -7.10 10.87
CA ALA A 170 -9.87 -7.28 11.82
C ALA A 170 -9.57 -6.61 13.18
N GLY A 171 -10.63 -6.30 13.93
CA GLY A 171 -10.53 -5.52 15.18
C GLY A 171 -10.10 -6.31 16.41
N ASP A 172 -9.89 -7.62 16.29
CA ASP A 172 -9.43 -8.49 17.37
C ASP A 172 -7.89 -8.43 17.51
N ASP A 173 -7.40 -8.71 18.72
CA ASP A 173 -5.98 -8.57 19.02
C ASP A 173 -5.10 -9.58 18.28
N SER A 174 -5.62 -10.76 17.94
CA SER A 174 -4.85 -11.77 17.19
C SER A 174 -4.55 -11.29 15.77
N SER A 175 -5.53 -10.69 15.10
CA SER A 175 -5.37 -10.12 13.76
C SER A 175 -4.43 -8.91 13.77
N ARG A 176 -4.56 -8.02 14.75
CA ARG A 176 -3.64 -6.89 14.91
C ARG A 176 -2.20 -7.36 15.18
N GLN A 177 -2.04 -8.35 16.06
CA GLN A 177 -0.75 -8.93 16.40
C GLN A 177 -0.10 -9.59 15.18
N PHE A 178 -0.88 -10.28 14.35
CA PHE A 178 -0.40 -10.85 13.09
C PHE A 178 0.22 -9.77 12.18
N VAL A 179 -0.49 -8.65 11.96
CA VAL A 179 0.02 -7.55 11.14
C VAL A 179 1.27 -6.90 11.75
N PHE A 180 1.24 -6.67 13.07
CA PHE A 180 2.37 -6.10 13.81
C PHE A 180 3.61 -6.99 13.74
N THR A 181 3.47 -8.31 13.86
CA THR A 181 4.60 -9.23 13.89
C THR A 181 5.17 -9.50 12.50
N HIS A 182 4.32 -9.66 11.49
CA HIS A 182 4.76 -10.16 10.18
C HIS A 182 5.05 -9.08 9.14
N PHE A 183 4.41 -7.90 9.24
CA PHE A 183 4.51 -6.87 8.19
C PHE A 183 5.12 -5.57 8.70
N LEU A 184 4.69 -5.10 9.87
CA LEU A 184 5.02 -3.77 10.36
C LEU A 184 6.53 -3.49 10.51
N PRO A 185 7.40 -4.41 11.00
CA PRO A 185 8.80 -4.08 11.25
C PRO A 185 9.54 -3.72 9.95
N LYS A 186 9.38 -4.55 8.91
CA LYS A 186 10.02 -4.31 7.61
C LYS A 186 9.43 -3.10 6.88
N LEU A 187 8.12 -2.90 7.03
CA LEU A 187 7.44 -1.72 6.50
C LEU A 187 8.02 -0.44 7.13
N LEU A 188 8.07 -0.36 8.46
CA LEU A 188 8.58 0.82 9.18
C LEU A 188 10.06 1.08 8.90
N GLU A 189 10.90 0.04 8.92
CA GLU A 189 12.33 0.16 8.56
C GLU A 189 12.50 0.85 7.20
N THR A 190 11.69 0.44 6.21
CA THR A 190 11.76 0.96 4.84
C THR A 190 11.23 2.39 4.75
N ILE A 191 10.03 2.66 5.25
CA ILE A 191 9.35 3.95 5.03
C ILE A 191 9.87 5.06 5.93
N LEU A 192 10.32 4.75 7.16
CA LEU A 192 10.82 5.77 8.09
C LEU A 192 12.19 6.29 7.64
N SER A 193 13.09 5.38 7.25
CA SER A 193 14.40 5.74 6.72
C SER A 193 14.28 6.54 5.42
N ASP A 194 13.42 6.11 4.49
CA ASP A 194 13.12 6.87 3.27
C ASP A 194 12.57 8.27 3.58
N TYR A 195 11.55 8.35 4.45
CA TYR A 195 10.91 9.62 4.77
C TYR A 195 11.87 10.60 5.42
N GLN A 196 12.67 10.15 6.40
CA GLN A 196 13.62 11.01 7.12
C GLN A 196 14.69 11.58 6.17
N ASN A 197 15.26 10.75 5.29
CA ASN A 197 16.39 11.11 4.43
C ASN A 197 15.99 11.80 3.11
N THR A 198 14.72 11.78 2.74
CA THR A 198 14.25 12.42 1.50
C THR A 198 14.14 13.94 1.65
N THR A 199 14.48 14.71 0.61
CA THR A 199 14.35 16.18 0.62
C THR A 199 12.89 16.64 0.77
N PRO A 200 12.60 17.77 1.42
CA PRO A 200 11.23 18.24 1.68
C PRO A 200 10.28 18.19 0.48
N THR A 201 10.74 18.60 -0.70
CA THR A 201 9.94 18.65 -1.94
C THR A 201 9.61 17.27 -2.52
N ALA A 202 10.40 16.24 -2.17
CA ALA A 202 10.22 14.86 -2.60
C ALA A 202 9.59 13.94 -1.52
N LYS A 203 9.46 14.39 -0.26
CA LYS A 203 8.83 13.61 0.82
C LYS A 203 7.36 13.32 0.51
N GLU A 204 6.92 12.09 0.75
CA GLU A 204 5.53 11.68 0.51
C GLU A 204 4.66 11.80 1.76
N ALA A 205 3.60 12.61 1.69
CA ALA A 205 2.67 12.83 2.79
C ALA A 205 1.87 11.57 3.17
N GLU A 206 1.73 10.62 2.23
CA GLU A 206 1.07 9.33 2.45
C GLU A 206 1.77 8.47 3.52
N VAL A 207 3.07 8.68 3.78
CA VAL A 207 3.78 8.00 4.89
C VAL A 207 3.15 8.39 6.23
N LEU A 208 2.90 9.68 6.45
CA LEU A 208 2.27 10.17 7.68
C LEU A 208 0.84 9.64 7.84
N SER A 209 0.09 9.54 6.74
CA SER A 209 -1.26 8.94 6.74
C SER A 209 -1.20 7.47 7.16
N LEU A 210 -0.31 6.68 6.56
CA LEU A 210 -0.12 5.26 6.87
C LEU A 210 0.28 5.05 8.34
N LEU A 211 1.15 5.89 8.89
CA LEU A 211 1.54 5.83 10.30
C LEU A 211 0.35 6.13 11.21
N ALA A 212 -0.47 7.14 10.89
CA ALA A 212 -1.68 7.45 11.64
C ALA A 212 -2.68 6.28 11.60
N THR A 213 -2.94 5.71 10.42
CA THR A 213 -3.76 4.50 10.24
C THR A 213 -3.23 3.33 11.06
N SER A 214 -1.92 3.10 11.05
CA SER A 214 -1.27 2.03 11.82
C SER A 214 -1.48 2.20 13.32
N ILE A 215 -1.35 3.41 13.84
CA ILE A 215 -1.59 3.70 15.27
C ILE A 215 -3.07 3.53 15.64
N ASN A 216 -3.98 4.08 14.84
CA ASN A 216 -5.43 3.93 15.07
C ASN A 216 -5.86 2.46 15.06
N LYS A 217 -5.27 1.66 14.17
CA LYS A 217 -5.66 0.27 13.99
C LYS A 217 -5.04 -0.67 15.01
N LEU A 218 -3.74 -0.53 15.27
CA LEU A 218 -2.96 -1.45 16.10
C LEU A 218 -2.93 -1.02 17.58
N LYS A 219 -3.24 0.25 17.88
CA LYS A 219 -3.42 0.78 19.24
C LYS A 219 -2.24 0.47 20.18
N ASN A 220 -2.51 -0.15 21.32
CA ASN A 220 -1.50 -0.51 22.32
C ASN A 220 -0.42 -1.47 21.79
N ILE A 221 -0.70 -2.24 20.72
CA ILE A 221 0.27 -3.18 20.15
C ILE A 221 1.45 -2.43 19.50
N ILE A 222 1.19 -1.30 18.84
CA ILE A 222 2.25 -0.50 18.20
C ILE A 222 2.90 0.51 19.16
N ALA A 223 2.32 0.74 20.34
CA ALA A 223 2.78 1.75 21.30
C ALA A 223 4.31 1.72 21.57
N PRO A 224 4.97 0.56 21.75
CA PRO A 224 6.43 0.51 21.97
C PRO A 224 7.26 1.04 20.79
N THR A 225 6.71 1.06 19.58
CA THR A 225 7.38 1.51 18.35
C THR A 225 7.13 2.99 18.05
N VAL A 226 6.12 3.61 18.67
CA VAL A 226 5.74 5.01 18.40
C VAL A 226 6.88 6.02 18.65
N PRO A 227 7.73 5.90 19.69
CA PRO A 227 8.86 6.81 19.86
C PRO A 227 9.79 6.85 18.64
N ALA A 228 10.14 5.68 18.07
CA ALA A 228 10.99 5.61 16.87
C ALA A 228 10.29 6.18 15.61
N ILE A 229 8.97 6.04 15.52
CA ILE A 229 8.18 6.69 14.47
C ILE A 229 8.30 8.21 14.58
N LEU A 230 8.11 8.77 15.78
CA LEU A 230 8.16 10.21 16.01
C LEU A 230 9.57 10.77 15.78
N GLU A 231 10.62 10.07 16.22
CA GLU A 231 12.01 10.44 15.95
C GLU A 231 12.29 10.62 14.45
N ALA A 232 11.78 9.72 13.61
CA ALA A 232 12.02 9.76 12.17
C ALA A 232 11.24 10.87 11.45
N VAL A 233 10.01 11.19 11.88
CA VAL A 233 9.09 12.02 11.11
C VAL A 233 8.76 13.37 11.73
N PHE A 234 8.92 13.56 13.04
CA PHE A 234 8.39 14.73 13.75
C PHE A 234 9.09 16.01 13.35
N GLU A 235 10.39 16.14 13.65
CA GLU A 235 11.14 17.38 13.43
C GLU A 235 11.21 17.75 11.94
N CYS A 236 11.54 16.77 11.09
CA CYS A 236 11.71 17.01 9.66
C CYS A 236 10.39 17.43 8.98
N THR A 237 9.23 16.99 9.49
CA THR A 237 7.92 17.45 8.99
C THR A 237 7.54 18.81 9.58
N LEU A 238 7.79 19.03 10.87
CA LEU A 238 7.47 20.29 11.54
C LEU A 238 8.19 21.47 10.87
N GLN A 239 9.47 21.30 10.53
CA GLN A 239 10.26 22.28 9.80
C GLN A 239 9.72 22.58 8.39
N MET A 240 8.96 21.66 7.78
CA MET A 240 8.32 21.90 6.47
C MET A 240 7.08 22.77 6.61
N ILE A 241 6.21 22.43 7.58
CA ILE A 241 4.86 23.00 7.66
C ILE A 241 4.77 24.32 8.45
N THR A 242 5.85 24.71 9.16
CA THR A 242 5.92 25.93 9.98
C THR A 242 6.56 27.13 9.27
N LYS A 243 7.23 26.93 8.13
CA LYS A 243 7.84 28.03 7.35
C LYS A 243 6.80 29.02 6.83
N ASN A 244 5.67 28.51 6.37
CA ASN A 244 4.49 29.28 5.99
C ASN A 244 3.23 28.39 6.09
N PHE A 245 2.06 29.01 5.94
CA PHE A 245 0.76 28.32 6.08
C PHE A 245 0.18 27.81 4.75
N GLU A 246 0.88 27.97 3.63
CA GLU A 246 0.38 27.65 2.28
C GLU A 246 1.02 26.38 1.71
N ASP A 247 2.32 26.18 1.96
CA ASP A 247 3.08 25.04 1.47
C ASP A 247 2.74 23.76 2.23
N PHE A 248 2.97 22.62 1.55
CA PHE A 248 2.81 21.27 2.08
C PHE A 248 1.47 21.00 2.80
N PRO A 249 0.31 21.33 2.18
CA PRO A 249 -0.99 21.18 2.84
C PRO A 249 -1.31 19.72 3.19
N GLU A 250 -0.93 18.76 2.33
CA GLU A 250 -1.12 17.32 2.61
C GLU A 250 -0.29 16.85 3.81
N HIS A 251 0.98 17.25 3.90
CA HIS A 251 1.83 16.95 5.05
C HIS A 251 1.25 17.55 6.33
N ARG A 252 0.75 18.80 6.28
CA ARG A 252 0.14 19.45 7.45
C ARG A 252 -1.06 18.66 7.96
N VAL A 253 -1.98 18.30 7.08
CA VAL A 253 -3.17 17.51 7.44
C VAL A 253 -2.77 16.16 8.03
N ASN A 254 -1.88 15.43 7.37
CA ASN A 254 -1.52 14.08 7.81
C ASN A 254 -0.63 14.08 9.07
N PHE A 255 0.19 15.12 9.26
CA PHE A 255 0.97 15.30 10.48
C PHE A 255 0.06 15.46 11.70
N PHE A 256 -0.97 16.31 11.62
CA PHE A 256 -1.92 16.45 12.74
C PHE A 256 -2.79 15.21 12.94
N LYS A 257 -3.15 14.48 11.88
CA LYS A 257 -3.81 13.16 12.02
C LYS A 257 -2.92 12.16 12.76
N LEU A 258 -1.61 12.15 12.47
CA LEU A 258 -0.64 11.31 13.17
C LEU A 258 -0.58 11.68 14.66
N LEU A 259 -0.44 12.97 14.99
CA LEU A 259 -0.41 13.42 16.39
C LEU A 259 -1.70 13.11 17.13
N GLN A 260 -2.84 13.25 16.48
CA GLN A 260 -4.13 12.85 17.04
C GLN A 260 -4.16 11.36 17.35
N ALA A 261 -3.74 10.50 16.41
CA ALA A 261 -3.69 9.05 16.62
C ALA A 261 -2.76 8.67 17.79
N VAL A 262 -1.60 9.32 17.90
CA VAL A 262 -0.68 9.13 19.03
C VAL A 262 -1.34 9.55 20.34
N ASN A 263 -1.97 10.72 20.39
CA ASN A 263 -2.67 11.20 21.59
C ASN A 263 -3.78 10.24 22.04
N ASP A 264 -4.56 9.72 21.10
CA ASP A 264 -5.75 8.92 21.41
C ASP A 264 -5.42 7.48 21.82
N PHE A 265 -4.32 6.90 21.29
CA PHE A 265 -4.02 5.47 21.47
C PHE A 265 -2.65 5.16 22.07
N CYS A 266 -1.73 6.11 22.08
CA CYS A 266 -0.33 5.93 22.52
C CYS A 266 0.16 7.15 23.30
N PHE A 267 -0.68 7.72 24.17
CA PHE A 267 -0.43 8.99 24.87
C PHE A 267 0.94 9.05 25.58
N GLU A 268 1.38 7.96 26.20
CA GLU A 268 2.68 7.91 26.89
C GLU A 268 3.86 8.21 25.96
N ALA A 269 3.75 7.89 24.67
CA ALA A 269 4.79 8.16 23.69
C ALA A 269 4.99 9.67 23.44
N LEU A 270 4.00 10.51 23.76
CA LEU A 270 4.13 11.98 23.65
C LEU A 270 5.17 12.55 24.64
N PHE A 271 5.41 11.87 25.77
CA PHE A 271 6.45 12.29 26.73
C PHE A 271 7.87 11.97 26.24
N GLY A 272 8.00 11.16 25.20
CA GLY A 272 9.26 10.80 24.56
C GLY A 272 9.54 11.56 23.26
N ILE A 273 8.76 12.59 22.94
CA ILE A 273 9.04 13.46 21.78
C ILE A 273 10.34 14.24 22.06
N PRO A 274 11.32 14.23 21.13
CA PRO A 274 12.55 15.00 21.27
C PRO A 274 12.33 16.53 21.28
#